data_AF-A0A8B9I9B5-F1
#
_entry.id   AF-A0A8B9I9B5-F1
#
_cell.length_a   1.000
_cell.length_b   1.000
_cell.length_c   1.000
_cell.angle_alpha   90.00
_cell.angle_beta   90.00
_cell.angle_gamma   90.00
#
_symmetry.space_group_name_H-M   'P 1'
#
loop_
_entity.id
_entity.type
_entity.pdbx_description
1 polymer ?
#
loop_
_entity_poly.entity_id
_entity_poly.type
_entity_poly.pdbx_seq_one_letter_code
_entity_poly.pdbx_strand_id
1 'polypeptide(L)'
;LETGTVLFEIAKPSASGTQGTANAGRFVRYQFTPAFLRLRTVGATVEFTVGEKPVSNFRMIERHYFRDRLLKNFDFDFGFCIPSSRNTCEHIYEFPQLSEDLIRLMVENPYETRSDSFYFVDNKLIMHNKADYAYNGGQ
;
A
#
# COMPACT_ATOMS: atom_id res chain seq x y z
N LEU A 1 -0.75 -0.24 -15.38
CA LEU A 1 -1.30 -1.24 -16.34
C LEU A 1 -0.74 -1.09 -17.75
N GLU A 2 -0.47 0.12 -18.23
CA GLU A 2 -0.06 0.43 -19.61
C GLU A 2 1.19 -0.33 -20.13
N THR A 3 2.11 -0.75 -19.26
CA THR A 3 3.34 -1.46 -19.65
C THR A 3 3.41 -2.92 -19.17
N GLY A 4 2.48 -3.36 -18.32
CA GLY A 4 2.53 -4.68 -17.66
C GLY A 4 3.74 -4.92 -16.75
N THR A 5 4.58 -3.91 -16.50
CA THR A 5 5.81 -4.05 -15.71
C THR A 5 5.49 -4.27 -14.23
N VAL A 6 6.05 -5.33 -13.64
CA VAL A 6 6.03 -5.53 -12.18
C VAL A 6 7.00 -4.54 -11.54
N LEU A 7 6.45 -3.57 -10.81
CA LEU A 7 7.24 -2.52 -10.16
C LEU A 7 7.81 -2.97 -8.81
N PHE A 8 7.10 -3.90 -8.15
CA PHE A 8 7.45 -4.39 -6.83
C PHE A 8 6.67 -5.65 -6.49
N GLU A 9 7.28 -6.56 -5.75
CA GLU A 9 6.64 -7.77 -5.25
C GLU A 9 7.21 -8.10 -3.85
N ILE A 10 6.32 -8.33 -2.87
CA ILE A 10 6.68 -8.92 -1.59
C ILE A 10 5.80 -10.15 -1.39
N ALA A 11 6.43 -11.31 -1.20
CA ALA A 11 5.79 -12.48 -0.61
C ALA A 11 6.15 -12.54 0.87
N LYS A 12 5.15 -12.69 1.74
CA LYS A 12 5.41 -13.03 3.14
C LYS A 12 5.92 -14.48 3.18
N PRO A 13 7.10 -14.76 3.76
CA PRO A 13 7.55 -16.15 3.90
C PRO A 13 6.56 -16.92 4.79
N SER A 14 6.32 -18.19 4.46
CA SER A 14 5.49 -19.10 5.25
C SER A 14 6.05 -19.18 6.67
N ALA A 15 5.32 -18.63 7.63
CA ALA A 15 5.82 -18.46 9.00
C ALA A 15 6.03 -19.82 9.68
N SER A 16 7.30 -20.18 9.94
CA SER A 16 7.65 -20.93 11.14
C SER A 16 7.40 -20.03 12.36
N GLY A 17 6.67 -20.56 13.34
CA GLY A 17 6.05 -19.77 14.41
C GLY A 17 7.05 -19.07 15.33
N THR A 18 7.15 -17.75 15.19
CA THR A 18 7.67 -16.87 16.25
C THR A 18 6.63 -15.80 16.52
N GLN A 19 6.10 -15.78 17.76
CA GLN A 19 5.25 -14.72 18.28
C GLN A 19 6.05 -13.41 18.34
N GLY A 20 6.12 -12.70 17.22
CA GLY A 20 6.61 -11.33 17.16
C GLY A 20 5.56 -10.39 17.74
N THR A 21 6.02 -9.37 18.46
CA THR A 21 5.18 -8.29 19.02
C THR A 21 4.16 -7.79 17.99
N ALA A 22 2.95 -7.43 18.42
CA ALA A 22 1.82 -7.07 17.55
C ALA A 22 2.10 -5.93 16.53
N ASN A 23 3.23 -5.23 16.64
CA ASN A 23 3.69 -4.16 15.74
C ASN A 23 4.90 -4.54 14.87
N ALA A 24 5.54 -5.69 15.07
CA ALA A 24 6.67 -6.14 14.25
C ALA A 24 6.17 -6.51 12.84
N GLY A 25 6.49 -5.68 11.84
CA GLY A 25 6.13 -5.92 10.43
C GLY A 25 4.99 -5.06 9.87
N ARG A 26 4.52 -4.04 10.60
CA ARG A 26 3.50 -3.08 10.11
C ARG A 26 4.07 -1.83 9.44
N PHE A 27 5.38 -1.82 9.21
CA PHE A 27 6.09 -0.74 8.52
C PHE A 27 6.82 -1.29 7.30
N VAL A 28 6.62 -0.68 6.14
CA VAL A 28 7.31 -1.06 4.90
C VAL A 28 8.06 0.15 4.35
N ARG A 29 9.31 -0.07 3.95
CA ARG A 29 10.13 0.94 3.28
C ARG A 29 10.23 0.60 1.80
N TYR A 30 9.71 1.48 0.95
CA TYR A 30 9.74 1.31 -0.49
C TYR A 30 10.87 2.11 -1.12
N GLN A 31 11.52 1.50 -2.12
CA GLN A 31 12.51 2.17 -2.96
C GLN A 31 12.09 2.02 -4.41
N PHE A 32 11.73 3.14 -5.02
CA PHE A 32 11.28 3.25 -6.40
C PHE A 32 12.20 4.17 -7.21
N THR A 33 12.07 4.11 -8.53
CA THR A 33 12.76 5.01 -9.45
C THR A 33 11.95 6.30 -9.64
N PRO A 34 12.55 7.39 -10.14
CA PRO A 34 11.83 8.64 -10.40
C PRO A 34 10.66 8.49 -11.38
N ALA A 35 10.74 7.51 -12.30
CA ALA A 35 9.69 7.23 -13.28
C ALA A 35 8.36 6.83 -12.62
N PHE A 36 8.40 6.27 -11.41
CA PHE A 36 7.20 5.87 -10.66
C PHE A 36 6.24 7.05 -10.42
N LEU A 37 6.77 8.24 -10.15
CA LEU A 37 5.99 9.46 -9.88
C LEU A 37 5.26 10.00 -11.13
N ARG A 38 5.57 9.48 -12.32
CA ARG A 38 4.96 9.88 -13.60
C ARG A 38 3.91 8.89 -14.09
N LEU A 39 3.73 7.77 -13.38
CA LEU A 39 2.72 6.78 -13.73
C LEU A 39 1.32 7.36 -13.52
N ARG A 40 0.40 7.01 -14.41
CA ARG A 40 -1.03 7.37 -14.28
C ARG A 40 -1.79 6.37 -13.42
N THR A 41 -1.51 5.08 -13.64
CA THR A 41 -2.27 3.99 -13.04
C THR A 41 -1.38 2.80 -12.69
N VAL A 42 -1.48 2.36 -11.44
CA VAL A 42 -0.80 1.16 -10.92
C VAL A 42 -1.85 0.18 -10.42
N GLY A 43 -1.76 -1.08 -10.85
CA GLY A 43 -2.53 -2.17 -10.24
C GLY A 43 -1.69 -2.78 -9.12
N ALA A 44 -2.28 -2.99 -7.95
CA ALA A 44 -1.67 -3.74 -6.87
C ALA A 44 -2.54 -4.95 -6.55
N THR A 45 -2.00 -6.13 -6.82
CA THR A 45 -2.62 -7.39 -6.44
C THR A 45 -2.20 -7.74 -5.02
N VAL A 46 -3.18 -7.86 -4.13
CA VAL A 46 -2.99 -8.25 -2.74
C VAL A 46 -3.62 -9.61 -2.54
N GLU A 47 -2.89 -10.46 -1.85
CA GLU A 47 -3.36 -11.77 -1.48
C GLU A 47 -3.28 -11.96 0.03
N PHE A 48 -4.36 -12.48 0.60
CA PHE A 48 -4.50 -12.60 2.03
C PHE A 48 -5.37 -13.80 2.40
N THR A 49 -5.17 -14.31 3.61
CA THR A 49 -5.99 -15.39 4.17
C THR A 49 -6.99 -14.84 5.16
N VAL A 50 -8.19 -15.41 5.15
CA VAL A 50 -9.25 -15.10 6.11
C VAL A 50 -9.45 -16.31 7.01
N GLY A 51 -9.61 -16.06 8.31
CA GLY A 51 -9.88 -17.11 9.30
C GLY A 51 -11.29 -17.68 9.18
N GLU A 52 -11.73 -18.40 10.19
CA GLU A 52 -13.03 -19.10 10.18
C GLU A 52 -14.24 -18.15 10.20
N LYS A 53 -14.06 -16.93 10.72
CA LYS A 53 -15.14 -15.94 10.79
C LYS A 53 -15.28 -15.22 9.45
N PRO A 54 -16.52 -15.05 8.94
CA PRO A 54 -16.74 -14.23 7.77
C PRO A 54 -16.32 -12.79 8.03
N VAL A 55 -15.78 -12.16 6.99
CA VAL A 55 -15.41 -10.75 6.99
C VAL A 55 -16.28 -10.04 5.98
N SER A 56 -17.19 -9.21 6.48
CA SER A 56 -18.04 -8.32 5.70
C SER A 56 -17.50 -6.89 5.73
N ASN A 57 -17.81 -6.12 4.69
CA ASN A 57 -17.48 -4.70 4.59
C ASN A 57 -15.99 -4.44 4.86
N PHE A 58 -15.13 -5.28 4.27
CA PHE A 58 -13.69 -5.12 4.43
C PHE A 58 -13.23 -3.97 3.55
N ARG A 59 -12.69 -2.92 4.17
CA ARG A 59 -12.34 -1.66 3.49
C ARG A 59 -10.95 -1.21 3.90
N MET A 60 -10.20 -0.64 2.96
CA MET A 60 -8.94 0.04 3.23
C MET A 60 -9.02 1.50 2.81
N ILE A 61 -8.63 2.39 3.71
CA ILE A 61 -8.37 3.79 3.40
C ILE A 61 -6.86 4.01 3.50
N GLU A 62 -6.23 4.40 2.40
CA GLU A 62 -4.80 4.67 2.33
C GLU A 62 -4.53 6.13 1.97
N ARG A 63 -3.74 6.81 2.81
CA ARG A 63 -3.45 8.24 2.67
C ARG A 63 -1.97 8.44 2.46
N HIS A 64 -1.61 9.12 1.39
CA HIS A 64 -0.21 9.45 1.05
C HIS A 64 0.07 10.92 1.29
N TYR A 65 1.22 11.20 1.89
CA TYR A 65 1.66 12.54 2.26
C TYR A 65 3.10 12.75 1.79
N PHE A 66 3.41 13.95 1.32
CA PHE A 66 4.79 14.44 1.27
C PHE A 66 4.95 15.49 2.36
N ARG A 67 5.78 15.19 3.36
CA ARG A 67 5.81 15.92 4.64
C ARG A 67 4.39 15.95 5.24
N ASP A 68 3.85 17.14 5.49
CA ASP A 68 2.51 17.32 6.06
C ASP A 68 1.42 17.56 5.00
N ARG A 69 1.76 17.52 3.71
CA ARG A 69 0.80 17.77 2.62
C ARG A 69 0.24 16.45 2.10
N LEU A 70 -1.09 16.31 2.18
CA LEU A 70 -1.80 15.19 1.55
C LEU A 70 -1.63 15.24 0.03
N LEU A 71 -1.13 14.14 -0.55
CA LEU A 71 -1.02 13.92 -1.99
C LEU A 71 -2.29 13.29 -2.54
N LYS A 72 -2.75 12.21 -1.91
CA LYS A 72 -3.92 11.44 -2.34
C LYS A 72 -4.49 10.62 -1.19
N ASN A 73 -5.82 10.46 -1.22
CA ASN A 73 -6.55 9.50 -0.40
C ASN A 73 -7.14 8.44 -1.33
N PHE A 74 -6.77 7.19 -1.12
CA PHE A 74 -7.36 6.03 -1.76
C PHE A 74 -8.32 5.34 -0.80
N ASP A 75 -9.40 4.82 -1.35
CA ASP A 75 -10.49 4.25 -0.59
C ASP A 75 -11.01 3.04 -1.35
N PHE A 76 -10.68 1.86 -0.85
CA PHE A 76 -10.91 0.59 -1.53
C PHE A 76 -11.81 -0.30 -0.69
N ASP A 77 -12.82 -0.88 -1.35
CA ASP A 77 -13.68 -1.91 -0.78
C ASP A 77 -13.23 -3.27 -1.33
N PHE A 78 -12.87 -4.19 -0.44
CA PHE A 78 -12.51 -5.56 -0.78
C PHE A 78 -13.75 -6.45 -0.99
N GLY A 79 -14.92 -5.99 -0.55
CA GLY A 79 -16.17 -6.73 -0.59
C GLY A 79 -16.23 -7.86 0.44
N PHE A 80 -16.90 -8.94 0.05
CA PHE A 80 -17.05 -10.14 0.87
C PHE A 80 -15.80 -11.03 0.74
N CYS A 81 -15.17 -11.36 1.87
CA CYS A 81 -14.05 -12.30 1.87
C CYS A 81 -14.51 -13.70 2.32
N ILE A 82 -14.15 -14.72 1.53
CA ILE A 82 -14.56 -16.10 1.77
C ILE A 82 -13.84 -16.62 3.03
N PRO A 83 -14.57 -17.13 4.05
CA PRO A 83 -13.97 -17.68 5.27
C PRO A 83 -13.07 -18.88 4.98
N SER A 84 -12.09 -19.11 5.85
CA SER A 84 -11.16 -20.26 5.79
C SER A 84 -10.51 -20.47 4.43
N SER A 85 -10.24 -19.38 3.70
CA SER A 85 -9.69 -19.45 2.34
C SER A 85 -8.69 -18.34 2.05
N ARG A 86 -7.98 -18.49 0.93
CA ARG A 86 -7.07 -17.51 0.35
C ARG A 86 -7.88 -16.65 -0.62
N ASN A 87 -7.87 -15.35 -0.38
CA ASN A 87 -8.57 -14.35 -1.18
C ASN A 87 -7.53 -13.49 -1.92
N THR A 88 -7.88 -13.07 -3.13
CA THR A 88 -7.07 -12.18 -3.96
C THR A 88 -7.91 -10.97 -4.33
N CYS A 89 -7.35 -9.77 -4.16
CA CYS A 89 -7.99 -8.52 -4.53
C CYS A 89 -7.00 -7.70 -5.35
N GLU A 90 -7.46 -7.08 -6.44
CA GLU A 90 -6.68 -6.12 -7.19
C GLU A 90 -7.21 -4.71 -6.90
N HIS A 91 -6.33 -3.83 -6.41
CA HIS A 91 -6.62 -2.42 -6.28
C HIS A 91 -6.00 -1.63 -7.42
N ILE A 92 -6.80 -0.79 -8.06
CA ILE A 92 -6.33 0.11 -9.11
C ILE A 92 -6.09 1.49 -8.50
N TYR A 93 -4.82 1.89 -8.44
CA TYR A 93 -4.40 3.21 -7.97
C TYR A 93 -4.36 4.16 -9.14
N GLU A 94 -5.23 5.18 -9.13
CA GLU A 94 -5.15 6.33 -10.01
C GLU A 94 -4.34 7.44 -9.36
N PHE A 95 -3.11 7.64 -9.85
CA PHE A 95 -2.19 8.59 -9.27
C PHE A 95 -2.61 10.03 -9.57
N PRO A 96 -2.42 10.96 -8.61
CA PRO A 96 -2.61 12.38 -8.88
C PRO A 96 -1.57 12.87 -9.89
N GLN A 97 -1.92 13.88 -10.69
CA GLN A 97 -0.93 14.60 -11.48
C GLN A 97 -0.11 15.48 -10.53
N LEU A 98 1.19 15.19 -10.43
CA LEU A 98 2.15 15.95 -9.62
C LEU A 98 2.86 16.98 -10.50
N SER A 99 3.18 18.15 -9.94
CA SER A 99 4.00 19.14 -10.64
C SER A 99 5.46 18.68 -10.70
N GLU A 100 6.20 19.13 -11.72
CA GLU A 100 7.63 18.81 -11.87
C GLU A 100 8.46 19.24 -10.65
N ASP A 101 8.14 20.40 -10.06
CA ASP A 101 8.82 20.86 -8.83
C ASP A 101 8.56 19.93 -7.65
N LEU A 102 7.34 19.42 -7.49
CA LEU A 102 7.02 18.47 -6.43
C LEU A 102 7.69 17.12 -6.66
N ILE A 103 7.71 16.63 -7.91
CA ILE A 103 8.44 15.40 -8.27
C ILE A 103 9.92 15.54 -7.92
N ARG A 104 10.56 16.67 -8.29
CA ARG A 104 11.97 16.94 -7.94
C ARG A 104 12.18 16.88 -6.43
N LEU A 105 11.35 17.59 -5.65
CA LEU A 105 11.44 17.58 -4.19
C LEU A 105 11.27 16.18 -3.59
N MET A 106 10.33 15.38 -4.09
CA MET A 106 10.10 14.02 -3.60
C MET A 106 11.28 13.07 -3.91
N VAL A 107 11.99 13.28 -5.03
CA VAL A 107 13.20 12.53 -5.37
C VAL A 107 14.39 12.94 -4.50
N GLU A 108 14.58 14.25 -4.28
CA GLU A 108 15.69 14.80 -3.48
C GLU A 108 15.56 14.52 -1.97
N ASN A 109 14.35 14.24 -1.49
CA ASN A 109 14.05 14.06 -0.06
C ASN A 109 13.45 12.65 0.20
N PRO A 110 14.26 11.57 0.12
CA PRO A 110 13.78 10.21 0.32
C PRO A 110 13.18 10.01 1.72
N TYR A 111 12.13 9.20 1.81
CA TYR A 111 11.41 8.85 3.05
C TYR A 111 10.65 10.00 3.73
N GLU A 112 10.62 11.19 3.13
CA GLU A 112 9.69 12.27 3.50
C GLU A 112 8.31 12.10 2.86
N THR A 113 8.19 11.23 1.85
CA THR A 113 6.89 10.71 1.42
C THR A 113 6.52 9.52 2.30
N ARG A 114 5.32 9.56 2.88
CA ARG A 114 4.82 8.55 3.83
C ARG A 114 3.36 8.23 3.57
N SER A 115 2.94 7.06 4.01
CA SER A 115 1.54 6.68 3.98
C SER A 115 1.06 6.02 5.27
N ASP A 116 -0.23 6.13 5.47
CA ASP A 116 -1.00 5.39 6.47
C ASP A 116 -2.10 4.60 5.76
N SER A 117 -2.10 3.28 5.94
CA SER A 117 -3.11 2.37 5.41
C SER A 117 -3.94 1.84 6.57
N PHE A 118 -5.20 2.24 6.64
CA PHE A 118 -6.16 1.89 7.66
C PHE A 118 -7.13 0.84 7.13
N TYR A 119 -7.26 -0.28 7.83
CA TYR A 119 -8.16 -1.36 7.44
C TYR A 119 -9.33 -1.48 8.41
N PHE A 120 -10.53 -1.57 7.85
CA PHE A 120 -11.78 -1.60 8.58
C PHE A 120 -12.57 -2.86 8.24
N VAL A 121 -13.21 -3.43 9.27
CA VAL A 121 -14.24 -4.47 9.11
C VAL A 121 -15.47 -3.97 9.85
N ASP A 122 -16.61 -3.91 9.16
CA ASP A 122 -17.85 -3.34 9.69
C ASP A 122 -17.64 -1.97 10.36
N ASN A 123 -16.90 -1.09 9.68
CA ASN A 123 -16.53 0.27 10.13
C ASN A 123 -15.68 0.34 11.42
N LYS A 124 -15.14 -0.78 11.89
CA LYS A 124 -14.20 -0.81 13.02
C LYS A 124 -12.78 -0.96 12.51
N LEU A 125 -11.88 -0.09 12.96
CA LEU A 125 -10.46 -0.17 12.64
C LEU A 125 -9.86 -1.45 13.23
N ILE A 126 -9.33 -2.32 12.37
CA ILE A 126 -8.72 -3.60 12.78
C ILE A 126 -7.21 -3.65 12.56
N MET A 127 -6.68 -2.85 11.64
CA MET A 127 -5.26 -2.85 11.29
C MET A 127 -4.85 -1.47 10.79
N HIS A 128 -3.61 -1.11 11.11
CA HIS A 128 -2.99 0.12 10.66
C HIS A 128 -1.55 -0.19 10.25
N ASN A 129 -1.27 -0.05 8.96
CA ASN A 129 0.06 -0.19 8.39
C ASN A 129 0.59 1.19 8.01
N LYS A 130 1.92 1.30 8.02
CA LYS A 130 2.65 2.52 7.67
C LYS A 130 3.68 2.21 6.60
N ALA A 131 4.00 3.20 5.79
CA ALA A 131 5.13 3.10 4.89
C ALA A 131 5.85 4.43 4.68
N ASP A 132 7.10 4.34 4.24
CA ASP A 132 7.84 5.46 3.67
C ASP A 132 8.40 5.10 2.29
N TYR A 133 8.63 6.13 1.48
CA TYR A 133 8.96 5.97 0.06
C TYR A 133 10.18 6.81 -0.30
N ALA A 134 11.11 6.18 -1.02
CA ALA A 134 12.17 6.86 -1.75
C ALA A 134 11.95 6.69 -3.26
N TYR A 135 12.23 7.75 -4.03
CA TYR A 135 12.07 7.78 -5.48
C TYR A 135 13.40 8.00 -6.22
N ASN A 136 14.53 7.86 -5.53
CA ASN A 136 15.88 8.01 -6.07
C ASN A 136 16.55 6.66 -6.38
N GLY A 137 15.78 5.58 -6.45
CA GLY A 137 16.31 4.26 -6.82
C GLY A 137 16.79 4.20 -8.27
N GLY A 138 17.81 3.37 -8.51
CA GLY A 138 18.39 3.17 -9.84
C GLY A 138 19.40 4.23 -10.29
N GLN A 139 19.81 5.14 -9.39
CA GLN A 139 21.01 5.97 -9.55
C GLN A 139 22.28 5.20 -9.18
#